data_AF-A0A836W0F7-F1
#
_entry.id   AF-A0A836W0F7-F1
#
_cell.length_a   1.000
_cell.length_b   1.000
_cell.length_c   1.000
_cell.angle_alpha   90.00
_cell.angle_beta   90.00
_cell.angle_gamma   90.00
#
_symmetry.space_group_name_H-M   'P 1'
#
loop_
_entity.id
_entity.type
_entity.pdbx_description
1 polymer ?
#
loop_
_entity_poly.entity_id
_entity_poly.type
_entity_poly.pdbx_seq_one_letter_code
_entity_poly.pdbx_strand_id
1 'polypeptide(L)'
;LAVANTLAAIQEGANVVQCTVNGIGERGGNAALEEVAMALAMHEDQYGPVSRIDTTKLVPLCRLVSELTGIPLPPNKAVSGTNMFATEAGIHQDGLLKNPDTYLCYRPEQVGAEGIRLLLGRHSGRRAVAHRLGELGISVMDEQVLEILNAIKQLPKGTVIDDEVLRLIAEEIRAARA
;
A
#
# COMPACT_ATOMS: atom_id res chain seq x y z
N LEU A 1 2.93 -3.55 21.06
CA LEU A 1 2.36 -2.55 21.99
C LEU A 1 3.23 -1.29 22.17
N ALA A 2 4.50 -1.27 21.75
CA ALA A 2 5.38 -0.11 21.98
C ALA A 2 4.76 1.23 21.52
N VAL A 3 4.27 1.31 20.27
CA VAL A 3 3.60 2.51 19.73
C VAL A 3 2.37 2.90 20.56
N ALA A 4 1.49 1.95 20.86
CA ALA A 4 0.29 2.22 21.66
C ALA A 4 0.62 2.76 23.06
N ASN A 5 1.63 2.19 23.73
CA ASN A 5 2.07 2.67 25.04
C ASN A 5 2.72 4.07 24.95
N THR A 6 3.47 4.34 23.87
CA THR A 6 4.01 5.67 23.58
C THR A 6 2.90 6.70 23.42
N LEU A 7 1.87 6.40 22.63
CA LEU A 7 0.72 7.28 22.43
C LEU A 7 -0.07 7.49 23.73
N ALA A 8 -0.29 6.44 24.51
CA ALA A 8 -0.93 6.56 25.83
C ALA A 8 -0.12 7.47 26.78
N ALA A 9 1.20 7.35 26.80
CA ALA A 9 2.04 8.24 27.61
C ALA A 9 1.95 9.70 27.17
N ILE A 10 1.84 9.96 25.85
CA ILE A 10 1.64 11.32 25.33
C ILE A 10 0.30 11.89 25.81
N GLN A 11 -0.77 11.09 25.80
CA GLN A 11 -2.08 11.52 26.31
C GLN A 11 -2.04 11.89 27.81
N GLU A 12 -1.19 11.22 28.59
CA GLU A 12 -0.95 11.52 30.01
C GLU A 12 0.09 12.64 30.24
N GLY A 13 0.48 13.37 29.18
CA GLY A 13 1.31 14.57 29.28
C GLY A 13 2.80 14.36 29.02
N ALA A 14 3.24 13.18 28.57
CA ALA A 14 4.62 13.00 28.12
C ALA A 14 4.90 13.85 26.88
N ASN A 15 5.92 14.71 26.94
CA ASN A 15 6.31 15.61 25.86
C ASN A 15 7.61 15.21 25.15
N VAL A 16 8.24 14.12 25.59
CA VAL A 16 9.44 13.52 24.98
C VAL A 16 9.20 12.03 24.85
N VAL A 17 9.38 11.51 23.64
CA VAL A 17 9.25 10.08 23.35
C VAL A 17 10.49 9.56 22.64
N GLN A 18 10.93 8.36 23.02
CA GLN A 18 12.02 7.67 22.35
C GLN A 18 11.46 6.64 21.38
N CYS A 19 11.94 6.69 20.15
CA CYS A 19 11.55 5.81 19.06
C CYS A 19 12.73 5.60 18.12
N THR A 20 12.60 4.63 17.22
CA THR A 20 13.61 4.35 16.19
C THR A 20 12.94 4.15 14.84
N VAL A 21 13.64 4.52 13.77
CA VAL A 21 13.16 4.27 12.40
C VAL A 21 12.99 2.77 12.21
N ASN A 22 11.85 2.36 11.63
CA ASN A 22 11.48 0.96 11.43
C ASN A 22 11.28 0.16 12.73
N GLY A 23 11.32 0.81 13.90
CA GLY A 23 11.24 0.14 15.20
C GLY A 23 12.47 -0.69 15.55
N ILE A 24 13.62 -0.49 14.89
CA ILE A 24 14.85 -1.24 15.18
C ILE A 24 15.32 -1.05 16.63
N GLY A 25 15.93 -2.07 17.21
CA GLY A 25 16.43 -2.04 18.58
C GLY A 25 16.73 -3.44 19.07
N GLU A 26 17.08 -3.57 20.35
CA GLU A 26 17.32 -4.90 20.93
C GLU A 26 16.05 -5.76 20.94
N ARG A 27 16.23 -7.07 20.73
CA ARG A 27 15.17 -8.10 20.83
C ARG A 27 13.99 -7.81 19.90
N GLY A 28 12.89 -7.31 20.45
CA GLY A 28 11.64 -7.00 19.73
C GLY A 28 11.56 -5.57 19.21
N GLY A 29 12.59 -4.74 19.44
CA GLY A 29 12.64 -3.38 18.94
C GLY A 29 12.02 -2.33 19.86
N ASN A 30 12.05 -1.08 19.40
CA ASN A 30 11.45 0.09 20.05
C ASN A 30 10.15 0.51 19.37
N ALA A 31 9.48 1.54 19.88
CA ALA A 31 8.39 2.18 19.15
C ALA A 31 8.91 2.70 17.80
N ALA A 32 8.18 2.40 16.73
CA ALA A 32 8.54 2.83 15.38
C ALA A 32 8.25 4.33 15.21
N LEU A 33 9.28 5.10 14.84
CA LEU A 33 9.19 6.55 14.62
C LEU A 33 8.06 6.90 13.66
N GLU A 34 8.02 6.23 12.51
CA GLU A 34 7.07 6.51 11.44
C GLU A 34 5.61 6.22 11.85
N GLU A 35 5.38 5.22 12.68
CA GLU A 35 4.04 4.87 13.18
C GLU A 35 3.57 5.88 14.23
N VAL A 36 4.46 6.28 15.15
CA VAL A 36 4.17 7.33 16.14
C VAL A 36 3.92 8.67 15.44
N ALA A 37 4.79 9.06 14.50
CA ALA A 37 4.67 10.32 13.76
C ALA A 37 3.36 10.40 12.98
N MET A 38 2.96 9.31 12.32
CA MET A 38 1.69 9.28 11.59
C MET A 38 0.47 9.32 12.50
N ALA A 39 0.50 8.61 13.64
CA ALA A 39 -0.59 8.67 14.61
C ALA A 39 -0.77 10.09 15.18
N LEU A 40 0.33 10.79 15.49
CA LEU A 40 0.28 12.19 15.95
C LEU A 40 -0.23 13.13 14.85
N ALA A 41 0.22 12.95 13.61
CA ALA A 41 -0.20 13.80 12.49
C ALA A 41 -1.68 13.62 12.11
N MET A 42 -2.22 12.41 12.25
CA MET A 42 -3.62 12.13 11.91
C MET A 42 -4.62 12.52 12.99
N HIS A 43 -4.18 12.59 14.25
CA HIS A 43 -5.04 12.76 15.41
C HIS A 43 -4.50 13.89 16.30
N GLU A 44 -4.18 15.03 15.69
CA GLU A 44 -3.71 16.23 16.40
C GLU A 44 -4.71 16.70 17.47
N ASP A 45 -6.00 16.50 17.21
CA ASP A 45 -7.09 16.76 18.16
C ASP A 45 -7.02 15.89 19.43
N GLN A 46 -6.45 14.69 19.32
CA GLN A 46 -6.29 13.76 20.44
C GLN A 46 -4.95 13.92 21.17
N TYR A 47 -3.86 14.17 20.42
CA TYR A 47 -2.50 14.11 20.97
C TYR A 47 -1.83 15.48 21.11
N GLY A 48 -2.48 16.57 20.69
CA GLY A 48 -1.93 17.92 20.72
C GLY A 48 -1.03 18.22 19.52
N PRO A 49 -0.44 19.44 19.48
CA PRO A 49 0.19 19.98 18.28
C PRO A 49 1.28 19.06 17.73
N VAL A 50 1.22 18.83 16.42
CA VAL A 50 2.04 17.85 15.70
C VAL A 50 3.53 18.14 15.89
N SER A 51 4.31 17.08 16.06
CA SER A 51 5.77 17.14 16.03
C SER A 51 6.27 17.83 14.75
N ARG A 52 7.46 18.45 14.76
CA ARG A 52 8.05 19.10 13.57
C ARG A 52 8.55 18.10 12.50
N ILE A 53 8.02 16.88 12.49
CA ILE A 53 8.39 15.82 11.56
C ILE A 53 7.69 16.07 10.24
N ASP A 54 8.47 16.15 9.15
CA ASP A 54 7.93 16.12 7.79
C ASP A 54 7.54 14.67 7.45
N THR A 55 6.24 14.38 7.51
CA THR A 55 5.72 13.02 7.27
C THR A 55 6.01 12.54 5.85
N THR A 56 6.15 13.45 4.88
CA THR A 56 6.42 13.11 3.47
C THR A 56 7.79 12.46 3.25
N LYS A 57 8.64 12.43 4.28
CA LYS A 57 9.96 11.80 4.26
C LYS A 57 10.00 10.43 4.95
N LEU A 58 8.90 9.97 5.55
CA LEU A 58 8.90 8.76 6.37
C LEU A 58 9.23 7.51 5.56
N VAL A 59 8.55 7.25 4.44
CA VAL A 59 8.83 6.05 3.62
C VAL A 59 10.25 6.08 3.04
N PRO A 60 10.75 7.19 2.45
CA PRO A 60 12.15 7.29 2.05
C PRO A 60 13.14 7.01 3.19
N LEU A 61 12.88 7.56 4.38
CA LEU A 61 13.72 7.34 5.57
C LEU A 61 13.72 5.87 6.01
N CYS A 62 12.55 5.24 6.04
CA CYS A 62 12.40 3.81 6.36
C CYS A 62 13.19 2.93 5.38
N ARG A 63 13.09 3.21 4.07
CA ARG A 63 13.84 2.50 3.03
C ARG A 63 15.35 2.69 3.19
N LEU A 64 15.80 3.93 3.42
CA LEU A 64 17.21 4.23 3.65
C LEU A 64 17.78 3.47 4.85
N VAL A 65 17.07 3.45 5.98
CA VAL A 65 17.52 2.70 7.17
C VAL A 65 17.52 1.19 6.92
N SER A 66 16.54 0.67 6.19
CA SER A 66 16.51 -0.75 5.80
C SER A 66 17.73 -1.12 4.95
N GLU A 67 18.08 -0.28 3.97
CA GLU A 67 19.26 -0.45 3.11
C GLU A 67 20.56 -0.41 3.92
N LEU A 68 20.74 0.61 4.77
CA LEU A 68 21.97 0.80 5.54
C LEU A 68 22.18 -0.26 6.64
N THR A 69 21.11 -0.82 7.18
CA THR A 69 21.18 -1.84 8.24
C THR A 69 21.15 -3.28 7.71
N GLY A 70 20.71 -3.47 6.46
CA GLY A 70 20.45 -4.79 5.89
C GLY A 70 19.23 -5.50 6.49
N ILE A 71 18.44 -4.84 7.34
CA ILE A 71 17.22 -5.40 7.92
C ILE A 71 16.05 -5.10 6.98
N PRO A 72 15.42 -6.10 6.34
CA PRO A 72 14.36 -5.87 5.37
C PRO A 72 13.07 -5.38 6.03
N LEU A 73 12.34 -4.51 5.33
CA LEU A 73 10.99 -4.08 5.72
C LEU A 73 9.97 -5.19 5.44
N PRO A 74 9.14 -5.58 6.43
CA PRO A 74 8.00 -6.44 6.17
C PRO A 74 7.03 -5.79 5.17
N PRO A 75 6.52 -6.51 4.16
CA PRO A 75 5.59 -5.93 3.19
C PRO A 75 4.33 -5.33 3.82
N ASN A 76 3.86 -5.90 4.93
CA ASN A 76 2.67 -5.49 5.68
C ASN A 76 2.98 -4.54 6.84
N LYS A 77 4.18 -3.98 6.93
CA LYS A 77 4.52 -3.00 7.97
C LYS A 77 3.68 -1.73 7.80
N ALA A 78 3.16 -1.21 8.91
CA ALA A 78 2.42 0.05 8.90
C ALA A 78 3.31 1.19 8.38
N VAL A 79 2.71 2.14 7.65
CA VAL A 79 3.37 3.30 7.01
C VAL A 79 4.31 2.94 5.85
N SER A 80 5.31 2.10 6.07
CA SER A 80 6.43 1.89 5.12
C SER A 80 6.42 0.56 4.37
N GLY A 81 5.49 -0.34 4.69
CA GLY A 81 5.33 -1.61 4.00
C GLY A 81 4.84 -1.44 2.56
N THR A 82 5.36 -2.25 1.64
CA THR A 82 4.99 -2.22 0.21
C THR A 82 3.54 -2.60 -0.07
N ASN A 83 2.86 -3.25 0.89
CA ASN A 83 1.45 -3.60 0.82
C ASN A 83 0.53 -2.58 1.51
N MET A 84 1.07 -1.56 2.18
CA MET A 84 0.26 -0.57 2.93
C MET A 84 -0.78 0.12 2.04
N PHE A 85 -0.44 0.37 0.77
CA PHE A 85 -1.30 1.01 -0.23
C PHE A 85 -1.63 0.09 -1.40
N ALA A 86 -1.52 -1.23 -1.22
CA ALA A 86 -1.77 -2.21 -2.28
C ALA A 86 -3.03 -3.02 -2.00
N THR A 87 -3.82 -3.32 -3.03
CA THR A 87 -4.99 -4.21 -2.89
C THR A 87 -5.27 -5.04 -4.14
N GLU A 88 -5.67 -6.29 -3.91
CA GLU A 88 -6.09 -7.25 -4.95
C GLU A 88 -7.61 -7.46 -4.96
N ALA A 89 -8.30 -7.18 -3.85
CA ALA A 89 -9.71 -7.49 -3.69
C ALA A 89 -10.57 -6.58 -4.59
N GLY A 90 -11.35 -7.15 -5.49
CA GLY A 90 -12.13 -6.40 -6.49
C GLY A 90 -13.06 -5.33 -5.90
N ILE A 91 -13.67 -5.60 -4.74
CA ILE A 91 -14.49 -4.61 -4.03
C ILE A 91 -13.68 -3.43 -3.50
N HIS A 92 -12.46 -3.68 -3.03
CA HIS A 92 -11.56 -2.61 -2.54
C HIS A 92 -11.03 -1.79 -3.71
N GLN A 93 -10.66 -2.46 -4.80
CA GLN A 93 -10.22 -1.80 -6.04
C GLN A 93 -11.31 -0.87 -6.59
N ASP A 94 -12.56 -1.34 -6.67
CA ASP A 94 -13.68 -0.52 -7.12
C ASP A 94 -13.94 0.67 -6.20
N GLY A 95 -13.88 0.47 -4.88
CA GLY A 95 -14.01 1.56 -3.92
C GLY A 95 -12.91 2.60 -4.05
N LEU A 96 -11.64 2.16 -4.16
CA LEU A 96 -10.50 3.06 -4.36
C LEU A 96 -10.61 3.87 -5.65
N LEU A 97 -11.06 3.26 -6.75
CA LEU A 97 -11.26 3.95 -8.04
C LEU A 97 -12.37 5.01 -7.98
N LYS A 98 -13.37 4.85 -7.09
CA LYS A 98 -14.48 5.80 -6.93
C LYS A 98 -14.16 6.90 -5.92
N ASN A 99 -13.69 6.50 -4.74
CA ASN A 99 -13.30 7.40 -3.67
C ASN A 99 -12.25 6.70 -2.78
N PRO A 100 -10.97 7.11 -2.85
CA PRO A 100 -9.93 6.43 -2.09
C PRO A 100 -10.08 6.53 -0.56
N ASP A 101 -10.80 7.54 -0.04
CA ASP A 101 -11.05 7.67 1.41
C ASP A 101 -11.91 6.52 1.98
N THR A 102 -12.55 5.73 1.10
CA THR A 102 -13.29 4.53 1.50
C THR A 102 -12.39 3.48 2.15
N TYR A 103 -11.13 3.39 1.74
CA TYR A 103 -10.19 2.35 2.16
C TYR A 103 -8.84 2.87 2.64
N LEU A 104 -8.57 4.17 2.49
CA LEU A 104 -7.33 4.79 2.95
C LEU A 104 -7.60 5.68 4.15
N CYS A 105 -6.90 5.41 5.25
CA CYS A 105 -6.88 6.30 6.40
C CYS A 105 -6.04 7.57 6.16
N TYR A 106 -5.08 7.51 5.23
CA TYR A 106 -4.30 8.64 4.73
C TYR A 106 -3.74 8.30 3.34
N ARG A 107 -3.35 9.33 2.59
CA ARG A 107 -2.86 9.23 1.21
C ARG A 107 -1.37 8.82 1.16
N PRO A 108 -0.95 8.02 0.16
CA PRO A 108 0.46 7.61 0.00
C PRO A 108 1.45 8.79 0.02
N GLU A 109 1.07 9.91 -0.58
CA GLU A 109 1.89 11.10 -0.72
C GLU A 109 2.17 11.75 0.64
N GLN A 110 1.27 11.59 1.63
CA GLN A 110 1.45 12.11 2.98
C GLN A 110 2.63 11.45 3.71
N VAL A 111 3.08 10.29 3.25
CA VAL A 111 4.21 9.55 3.83
C VAL A 111 5.41 9.42 2.88
N GLY A 112 5.32 9.99 1.68
CA GLY A 112 6.33 9.85 0.64
C GLY A 112 6.34 8.48 -0.06
N ALA A 113 5.20 7.78 -0.09
CA ALA A 113 5.02 6.56 -0.86
C ALA A 113 4.65 6.85 -2.32
N GLU A 114 4.91 5.89 -3.21
CA GLU A 114 4.75 6.03 -4.68
C GLU A 114 3.30 6.10 -5.16
N GLY A 115 2.33 5.70 -4.35
CA GLY A 115 0.90 5.74 -4.71
C GLY A 115 0.13 4.47 -4.34
N ILE A 116 -1.11 4.40 -4.82
CA ILE A 116 -2.00 3.25 -4.65
C ILE A 116 -1.67 2.20 -5.71
N ARG A 117 -1.54 0.94 -5.29
CA ARG A 117 -1.24 -0.20 -6.18
C ARG A 117 -2.45 -1.13 -6.28
N LEU A 118 -3.12 -1.11 -7.42
CA LEU A 118 -4.22 -2.04 -7.72
C LEU A 118 -3.63 -3.33 -8.32
N LEU A 119 -3.38 -4.33 -7.49
CA LEU A 119 -2.76 -5.59 -7.90
C LEU A 119 -3.77 -6.46 -8.63
N LEU A 120 -3.39 -7.00 -9.79
CA LEU A 120 -4.24 -7.96 -10.50
C LEU A 120 -3.99 -9.38 -9.99
N GLY A 121 -5.08 -10.12 -9.82
CA GLY A 121 -5.07 -11.47 -9.27
C GLY A 121 -6.44 -12.13 -9.36
N ARG A 122 -6.54 -13.32 -8.76
CA ARG A 122 -7.78 -14.12 -8.78
C ARG A 122 -8.96 -13.44 -8.10
N HIS A 123 -8.68 -12.53 -7.16
CA HIS A 123 -9.70 -11.79 -6.42
C HIS A 123 -10.08 -10.47 -7.10
N SER A 124 -9.42 -10.12 -8.21
CA SER A 124 -9.68 -8.87 -8.91
C SER A 124 -11.07 -8.84 -9.53
N GLY A 125 -11.61 -7.63 -9.62
CA GLY A 125 -12.87 -7.37 -10.30
C GLY A 125 -12.66 -6.98 -11.76
N ARG A 126 -13.72 -7.11 -12.57
CA ARG A 126 -13.74 -6.68 -13.97
C ARG A 126 -13.27 -5.24 -14.16
N ARG A 127 -13.69 -4.34 -13.27
CA ARG A 127 -13.33 -2.91 -13.34
C ARG A 127 -11.84 -2.65 -13.13
N ALA A 128 -11.18 -3.40 -12.25
CA ALA A 128 -9.73 -3.27 -12.03
C ALA A 128 -8.92 -3.73 -13.25
N VAL A 129 -9.32 -4.86 -13.85
CA VAL A 129 -8.70 -5.34 -15.10
C VAL A 129 -8.92 -4.34 -16.23
N ALA A 130 -10.16 -3.88 -16.45
CA ALA A 130 -10.46 -2.88 -17.47
C ALA A 130 -9.67 -1.57 -17.27
N HIS A 131 -9.58 -1.11 -16.02
CA HIS A 131 -8.82 0.09 -15.68
C HIS A 131 -7.35 -0.07 -16.04
N ARG A 132 -6.71 -1.18 -15.63
CA ARG A 132 -5.29 -1.42 -15.93
C ARG A 132 -5.02 -1.59 -17.42
N LEU A 133 -5.88 -2.30 -18.14
CA LEU A 133 -5.78 -2.41 -19.61
C LEU A 133 -5.86 -1.02 -20.28
N GLY A 134 -6.75 -0.15 -19.79
CA GLY A 134 -6.85 1.25 -20.21
C GLY A 134 -5.58 2.05 -19.96
N GLU A 135 -4.98 1.92 -18.77
CA GLU A 135 -3.69 2.56 -18.44
C GLU A 135 -2.55 2.10 -19.36
N LEU A 136 -2.59 0.85 -19.82
CA LEU A 136 -1.63 0.28 -20.76
C LEU A 136 -1.93 0.62 -22.23
N GLY A 137 -3.02 1.33 -22.52
CA GLY A 137 -3.45 1.67 -23.88
C GLY A 137 -4.05 0.49 -24.66
N ILE A 138 -4.47 -0.57 -23.98
CA ILE A 138 -5.00 -1.79 -24.59
C ILE A 138 -6.53 -1.68 -24.67
N SER A 139 -7.03 -1.47 -25.89
CA SER A 139 -8.47 -1.44 -26.16
C SER A 139 -9.04 -2.84 -26.33
N VAL A 140 -10.00 -3.19 -25.50
CA VAL A 140 -10.73 -4.48 -25.53
C VAL A 140 -12.22 -4.24 -25.31
N MET A 141 -13.05 -5.13 -25.85
CA MET A 141 -14.49 -5.14 -25.60
C MET A 141 -14.79 -5.65 -24.19
N ASP A 142 -15.96 -5.31 -23.64
CA ASP A 142 -16.38 -5.72 -22.29
C ASP A 142 -16.36 -7.25 -22.12
N GLU A 143 -16.73 -8.01 -23.17
CA GLU A 143 -16.67 -9.47 -23.18
C GLU A 143 -15.24 -9.98 -23.07
N GLN A 144 -14.29 -9.32 -23.73
CA GLN A 144 -12.87 -9.69 -23.70
C GLN A 144 -12.25 -9.39 -22.32
N VAL A 145 -12.68 -8.33 -21.64
CA VAL A 145 -12.25 -8.08 -20.24
C VAL A 145 -12.66 -9.25 -19.34
N LEU A 146 -13.86 -9.79 -19.54
CA LEU A 146 -14.33 -10.94 -18.75
C LEU A 146 -13.52 -12.21 -19.06
N GLU A 147 -13.17 -12.44 -20.32
CA GLU A 147 -12.30 -13.56 -20.73
C GLU A 147 -10.90 -13.42 -20.12
N ILE A 148 -10.30 -12.22 -20.18
CA ILE A 148 -9.00 -11.93 -19.57
C ILE A 148 -9.06 -12.17 -18.05
N LEU A 149 -10.11 -11.69 -17.38
CA LEU A 149 -10.31 -11.94 -15.95
C LEU A 149 -10.43 -13.44 -15.64
N ASN A 150 -11.12 -14.21 -16.48
CA ASN A 150 -11.24 -15.65 -16.32
C ASN A 150 -9.89 -16.34 -16.52
N ALA A 151 -9.10 -15.95 -17.53
CA ALA A 151 -7.74 -16.45 -17.75
C ALA A 151 -6.84 -16.18 -16.53
N ILE A 152 -6.88 -14.95 -15.99
CA ILE A 152 -6.19 -14.57 -14.75
C ILE A 152 -6.57 -15.49 -13.58
N LYS A 153 -7.85 -15.83 -13.43
CA LYS A 153 -8.33 -16.71 -12.35
C LYS A 153 -7.87 -18.17 -12.50
N GLN A 154 -7.57 -18.62 -13.71
CA GLN A 154 -7.04 -19.96 -13.97
C GLN A 154 -5.53 -20.07 -13.77
N LEU A 155 -4.81 -18.95 -13.60
CA LEU A 155 -3.39 -18.98 -13.34
C LEU A 155 -3.08 -19.65 -11.98
N PRO A 156 -1.91 -20.32 -11.87
CA PRO A 156 -1.45 -20.90 -10.62
C PRO A 156 -1.48 -19.91 -9.45
N LYS A 157 -1.61 -20.44 -8.24
CA LYS A 157 -1.58 -19.60 -7.03
C LYS A 157 -0.20 -18.99 -6.86
N GLY A 158 -0.16 -17.67 -6.66
CA GLY A 158 1.09 -16.92 -6.49
C GLY A 158 1.69 -16.40 -7.79
N THR A 159 1.07 -16.65 -8.94
CA THR A 159 1.48 -16.00 -10.19
C THR A 159 1.34 -14.49 -10.07
N VAL A 160 2.44 -13.78 -10.29
CA VAL A 160 2.44 -12.32 -10.40
C VAL A 160 1.88 -11.95 -11.76
N ILE A 161 0.85 -11.12 -11.78
CA ILE A 161 0.25 -10.59 -13.01
C ILE A 161 0.71 -9.14 -13.13
N ASP A 162 1.85 -8.97 -13.78
CA ASP A 162 2.36 -7.65 -14.14
C ASP A 162 1.80 -7.22 -15.51
N ASP A 163 2.28 -6.08 -15.99
CA ASP A 163 1.84 -5.49 -17.25
C ASP A 163 2.21 -6.34 -18.47
N GLU A 164 3.28 -7.14 -18.39
CA GLU A 164 3.71 -8.02 -19.47
C GLU A 164 2.80 -9.24 -19.55
N VAL A 165 2.56 -9.92 -18.43
CA VAL A 165 1.62 -11.04 -18.36
C VAL A 165 0.21 -10.60 -18.79
N LEU A 166 -0.24 -9.43 -18.35
CA LEU A 166 -1.53 -8.89 -18.74
C LEU A 166 -1.62 -8.61 -20.24
N ARG A 167 -0.56 -8.06 -20.85
CA ARG A 167 -0.47 -7.83 -22.31
C ARG A 167 -0.58 -9.14 -23.08
N LEU A 168 0.20 -10.15 -22.70
CA LEU A 168 0.21 -11.45 -23.37
C LEU A 168 -1.18 -12.11 -23.36
N ILE A 169 -1.85 -12.12 -22.21
CA ILE A 169 -3.21 -12.67 -22.09
C ILE A 169 -4.19 -11.88 -22.97
N ALA A 170 -4.09 -10.54 -22.99
CA ALA A 170 -4.98 -9.70 -23.78
C ALA A 170 -4.76 -9.90 -25.29
N GLU A 171 -3.52 -10.06 -25.74
CA GLU A 171 -3.18 -10.32 -27.14
C GLU A 171 -3.69 -11.69 -27.60
N GLU A 172 -3.51 -12.73 -26.80
CA GLU A 172 -4.01 -14.09 -27.08
C GLU A 172 -5.53 -14.09 -27.28
N ILE A 173 -6.27 -13.40 -26.39
CA ILE A 173 -7.74 -13.30 -26.46
C ILE A 173 -8.21 -12.45 -27.64
N ARG A 174 -7.46 -11.40 -28.00
CA ARG A 174 -7.76 -10.60 -29.20
C ARG A 174 -7.52 -11.40 -30.48
N ALA A 175 -6.44 -12.18 -30.54
CA ALA A 175 -6.10 -13.01 -31.71
C ALA A 175 -7.10 -14.15 -31.93
N ALA A 176 -7.62 -14.76 -30.86
CA ALA A 176 -8.64 -15.82 -30.97
C ALA A 176 -9.98 -15.36 -31.57
N ARG A 177 -10.20 -14.05 -31.72
CA ARG A 177 -11.42 -13.43 -32.25
C ARG A 177 -11.18 -12.59 -33.52
N ALA A 178 -9.96 -12.56 -34.05
CA ALA A 178 -9.62 -11.93 -35.34
C ALA A 178 -9.81 -12.93 -36.49
#